data_AF-A0A9E0LU09-F1
#
_entry.id   AF-A0A9E0LU09-F1
#
_cell.length_a   1.000
_cell.length_b   1.000
_cell.length_c   1.000
_cell.angle_alpha   90.00
_cell.angle_beta   90.00
_cell.angle_gamma   90.00
#
_symmetry.space_group_name_H-M   'P 1'
#
loop_
_entity.id
_entity.type
_entity.pdbx_description
1 polymer ?
#
loop_
_entity_poly.entity_id
_entity_poly.type
_entity_poly.pdbx_seq_one_letter_code
_entity_poly.pdbx_strand_id
1 'polypeptide(L)'
;MKRHASMLGSTLLVALFAVVSSTPFSVAAGQAPAVDRRSPSAAPPMGDLAAPQVGGGISCEAEQKLASLDARVPVPLLPHMANHQKQNMRDHLLAVQEIVTATASGDFGAVESAVERIGYSEEMGEMCNHMGAGAPGFSEQALQFHHTADTIAAAARLRDSAAVLQALGRTLATCTACHATFRQSVVDPATWSSRSTKTAPETPVAQ
;
A
#
# COMPACT_ATOMS: atom_id res chain seq x y z
N MET A 1 70.18 0.11 -33.08
CA MET A 1 69.74 -0.94 -34.02
C MET A 1 68.26 -1.20 -33.81
N LYS A 2 67.44 -1.09 -34.88
CA LYS A 2 66.06 -1.60 -35.12
C LYS A 2 64.96 -1.23 -34.09
N ARG A 3 64.05 -0.24 -34.30
CA ARG A 3 62.83 -0.16 -35.15
C ARG A 3 61.92 -1.41 -35.14
N HIS A 4 60.64 -1.23 -34.79
CA HIS A 4 59.37 -1.66 -35.46
C HIS A 4 58.19 -1.43 -34.46
N ALA A 5 57.26 -0.47 -34.70
CA ALA A 5 56.01 -0.55 -35.49
C ALA A 5 54.95 -1.49 -34.84
N SER A 6 53.89 -0.97 -34.20
CA SER A 6 52.58 -0.55 -34.74
C SER A 6 51.72 -1.69 -35.30
N MET A 7 50.54 -1.91 -34.71
CA MET A 7 49.24 -2.28 -35.32
C MET A 7 48.19 -2.36 -34.17
N LEU A 8 47.28 -1.40 -33.96
CA LEU A 8 46.02 -1.14 -34.69
C LEU A 8 45.20 -2.42 -34.94
N GLY A 9 44.29 -2.72 -34.00
CA GLY A 9 43.22 -3.70 -34.13
C GLY A 9 41.91 -3.09 -33.66
N SER A 10 41.31 -2.29 -34.55
CA SER A 10 39.99 -1.67 -34.38
C SER A 10 38.93 -2.75 -34.63
N THR A 11 38.29 -3.26 -33.58
CA THR A 11 37.17 -4.19 -33.71
C THR A 11 35.87 -3.40 -33.65
N LEU A 12 35.34 -3.17 -34.85
CA LEU A 12 34.06 -2.54 -35.13
C LEU A 12 32.93 -3.42 -34.56
N LEU A 13 32.37 -3.06 -33.40
CA LEU A 13 31.13 -3.69 -32.91
C LEU A 13 29.94 -3.02 -33.62
N VAL A 14 29.37 -3.74 -34.58
CA VAL A 14 28.17 -3.34 -35.31
C VAL A 14 26.98 -3.36 -34.34
N ALA A 15 26.47 -2.17 -34.01
CA ALA A 15 25.21 -2.01 -33.30
C ALA A 15 24.05 -2.38 -34.24
N LEU A 16 23.42 -3.53 -34.00
CA LEU A 16 22.11 -3.85 -34.58
C LEU A 16 21.06 -2.95 -33.92
N PHE A 17 20.73 -1.83 -34.57
CA PHE A 17 19.52 -1.07 -34.27
C PHE A 17 18.31 -1.81 -34.85
N ALA A 18 17.57 -2.50 -34.00
CA ALA A 18 16.22 -2.97 -34.33
C ALA A 18 15.29 -1.75 -34.34
N VAL A 19 14.92 -1.29 -35.53
CA VAL A 19 13.85 -0.32 -35.75
C VAL A 19 12.53 -1.01 -35.39
N VAL A 20 12.01 -0.74 -34.19
CA VAL A 20 10.63 -1.10 -33.83
C VAL A 20 9.73 -0.02 -34.42
N SER A 21 9.14 -0.34 -35.59
CA SER A 21 8.15 0.48 -36.26
C SER A 21 6.87 0.53 -35.40
N SER A 22 6.65 1.63 -34.68
CA SER A 22 5.41 1.90 -33.96
C SER A 22 4.33 2.31 -34.96
N THR A 23 3.40 1.40 -35.26
CA THR A 23 2.16 1.74 -35.96
C THR A 23 1.24 2.55 -35.03
N PRO A 24 0.68 3.69 -35.45
CA PRO A 24 -0.30 4.40 -34.65
C PRO A 24 -1.61 3.62 -34.61
N PHE A 25 -2.11 3.36 -33.40
CA PHE A 25 -3.44 2.79 -33.19
C PHE A 25 -4.48 3.90 -33.41
N SER A 26 -5.11 3.94 -34.58
CA SER A 26 -6.25 4.82 -34.84
C SER A 26 -7.49 4.27 -34.13
N VAL A 27 -7.92 4.96 -33.08
CA VAL A 27 -9.25 4.76 -32.48
C VAL A 27 -10.28 5.42 -33.38
N ALA A 28 -11.04 4.60 -34.11
CA ALA A 28 -12.22 5.07 -34.83
C ALA A 28 -13.30 5.46 -33.82
N ALA A 29 -13.80 6.69 -33.91
CA ALA A 29 -14.97 7.14 -33.17
C ALA A 29 -16.21 6.35 -33.63
N GLY A 30 -16.59 5.34 -32.83
CA GLY A 30 -17.82 4.59 -33.04
C GLY A 30 -19.03 5.45 -32.70
N GLN A 31 -19.86 5.73 -33.70
CA GLN A 31 -21.17 6.35 -33.56
C GLN A 31 -22.06 5.46 -32.64
N ALA A 32 -22.54 6.01 -31.53
CA ALA A 32 -23.49 5.30 -30.67
C ALA A 32 -24.84 5.14 -31.39
N PRO A 33 -25.49 3.95 -31.35
CA PRO A 33 -26.81 3.77 -31.93
C PRO A 33 -27.88 4.51 -31.13
N ALA A 34 -28.85 5.09 -31.85
CA ALA A 34 -30.01 5.76 -31.28
C ALA A 34 -30.86 4.76 -30.47
N VAL A 35 -31.09 5.09 -29.19
CA VAL A 35 -31.96 4.31 -28.29
C VAL A 35 -33.42 4.66 -28.60
N ASP A 36 -34.19 3.68 -29.06
CA ASP A 36 -35.64 3.75 -29.25
C ASP A 36 -36.33 4.01 -27.90
N ARG A 37 -37.02 5.14 -27.78
CA ARG A 37 -37.84 5.48 -26.61
C ARG A 37 -39.23 4.87 -26.77
N ARG A 38 -39.38 3.59 -26.44
CA ARG A 38 -40.69 3.02 -26.12
C ARG A 38 -41.05 3.25 -24.66
N SER A 39 -42.27 3.74 -24.45
CA SER A 39 -42.92 4.01 -23.17
C SER A 39 -42.85 2.83 -22.18
N PRO A 40 -42.79 3.09 -20.86
CA PRO A 40 -42.75 2.05 -19.85
C PRO A 40 -44.08 1.31 -19.78
N SER A 41 -44.04 -0.01 -20.01
CA SER A 41 -45.12 -0.94 -19.66
C SER A 41 -45.19 -1.06 -18.14
N ALA A 42 -46.41 -1.06 -17.59
CA ALA A 42 -46.68 -1.11 -16.16
C ALA A 42 -46.05 -2.35 -15.50
N ALA A 43 -45.36 -2.13 -14.38
CA ALA A 43 -44.81 -3.20 -13.57
C ALA A 43 -45.95 -4.08 -12.99
N PRO A 44 -45.79 -5.41 -12.96
CA PRO A 44 -46.74 -6.27 -12.27
C PRO A 44 -46.70 -6.01 -10.75
N PRO A 45 -47.80 -6.24 -10.02
CA PRO A 45 -47.82 -6.05 -8.57
C PRO A 45 -46.81 -6.98 -7.90
N MET A 46 -45.88 -6.39 -7.18
CA MET A 46 -44.94 -7.07 -6.29
C MET A 46 -45.78 -7.72 -5.18
N GLY A 47 -46.07 -9.01 -5.31
CA GLY A 47 -46.52 -9.82 -4.19
C GLY A 47 -45.47 -9.79 -3.08
N ASP A 48 -45.91 -9.94 -1.83
CA ASP A 48 -45.08 -10.01 -0.63
C ASP A 48 -44.06 -11.16 -0.72
N LEU A 49 -42.96 -10.93 -1.43
CA LEU A 49 -41.76 -11.74 -1.36
C LEU A 49 -41.01 -11.25 -0.12
N ALA A 50 -41.23 -11.96 0.98
CA ALA A 50 -40.41 -11.85 2.18
C ALA A 50 -38.93 -11.78 1.77
N ALA A 51 -38.23 -10.76 2.28
CA ALA A 51 -36.80 -10.59 2.08
C ALA A 51 -36.09 -11.94 2.33
N PRO A 52 -35.09 -12.32 1.49
CA PRO A 52 -34.31 -13.50 1.76
C PRO A 52 -33.71 -13.35 3.16
N GLN A 53 -34.12 -14.22 4.07
CA GLN A 53 -33.50 -14.35 5.37
C GLN A 53 -32.04 -14.72 5.09
N VAL A 54 -31.12 -13.79 5.29
CA VAL A 54 -29.67 -14.04 5.28
C VAL A 54 -29.33 -14.79 6.58
N GLY A 55 -29.94 -15.96 6.75
CA GLY A 55 -29.80 -16.86 7.88
C GLY A 55 -28.61 -17.78 7.64
N GLY A 56 -27.42 -17.22 7.80
CA GLY A 56 -26.15 -17.93 7.65
C GLY A 56 -24.98 -17.08 8.10
N GLY A 57 -25.16 -16.29 9.17
CA GLY A 57 -24.04 -15.63 9.83
C GLY A 57 -23.04 -16.68 10.29
N ILE A 58 -21.74 -16.41 10.09
CA ILE A 58 -20.69 -17.20 10.71
C ILE A 58 -20.98 -17.23 12.21
N SER A 59 -21.02 -18.42 12.82
CA SER A 59 -21.24 -18.52 14.25
C SER A 59 -20.12 -17.78 14.99
N CYS A 60 -20.43 -17.09 16.09
CA CYS A 60 -19.42 -16.52 16.98
C CYS A 60 -18.32 -17.53 17.33
N GLU A 61 -18.66 -18.83 17.40
CA GLU A 61 -17.71 -19.92 17.64
C GLU A 61 -16.68 -20.07 16.52
N ALA A 62 -17.09 -20.03 15.25
CA ALA A 62 -16.16 -20.15 14.12
C ALA A 62 -15.20 -18.96 14.03
N GLU A 63 -15.68 -17.74 14.30
CA GLU A 63 -14.84 -16.53 14.36
C GLU A 63 -13.84 -16.60 15.52
N GLN A 64 -14.30 -17.00 16.71
CA GLN A 64 -13.44 -17.21 17.88
C GLN A 64 -12.39 -18.29 17.62
N LYS A 65 -12.80 -19.39 16.97
CA LYS A 65 -11.87 -20.47 16.62
C LYS A 65 -10.81 -19.97 15.66
N LEU A 66 -11.17 -19.25 14.60
CA LEU A 66 -10.21 -18.66 13.67
C LEU A 66 -9.25 -17.69 14.40
N ALA A 67 -9.78 -16.82 15.26
CA ALA A 67 -8.97 -15.90 16.04
C ALA A 67 -7.99 -16.61 17.00
N SER A 68 -8.36 -17.81 17.50
CA SER A 68 -7.49 -18.63 18.35
C SER A 68 -6.34 -19.31 17.60
N LEU A 69 -6.47 -19.49 16.28
CA LEU A 69 -5.44 -20.09 15.43
C LEU A 69 -4.41 -19.06 14.94
N ASP A 70 -4.75 -17.78 14.97
CA ASP A 70 -3.83 -16.71 14.59
C ASP A 70 -2.83 -16.46 15.73
N ALA A 71 -1.53 -16.68 15.48
CA ALA A 71 -0.47 -16.52 16.47
C ALA A 71 0.08 -15.08 16.55
N ARG A 72 -0.37 -14.17 15.68
CA ARG A 72 0.12 -12.79 15.62
C ARG A 72 -0.30 -11.98 16.84
N VAL A 73 0.49 -10.97 17.19
CA VAL A 73 0.19 -10.04 18.30
C VAL A 73 -1.06 -9.22 17.96
N PRO A 74 -2.11 -9.24 18.81
CA PRO A 74 -3.29 -8.43 18.58
C PRO A 74 -3.00 -6.96 18.90
N VAL A 75 -3.31 -6.08 17.96
CA VAL A 75 -3.34 -4.64 18.13
C VAL A 75 -4.77 -4.27 18.48
N PRO A 76 -5.09 -3.97 19.76
CA PRO A 76 -6.44 -3.54 20.11
C PRO A 76 -6.72 -2.24 19.38
N LEU A 77 -7.89 -2.09 18.75
CA LEU A 77 -8.27 -0.87 18.06
C LEU A 77 -9.78 -0.65 18.21
N LEU A 78 -10.18 0.61 18.36
CA LEU A 78 -11.60 0.95 18.23
C LEU A 78 -12.07 0.71 16.78
N PRO A 79 -13.36 0.44 16.54
CA PRO A 79 -13.87 0.13 15.20
C PRO A 79 -13.49 1.18 14.14
N HIS A 80 -13.57 2.47 14.49
CA HIS A 80 -13.21 3.55 13.57
C HIS A 80 -11.70 3.61 13.29
N MET A 81 -10.85 3.36 14.29
CA MET A 81 -9.40 3.31 14.13
C MET A 81 -8.98 2.14 13.23
N ALA A 82 -9.56 0.95 13.46
CA ALA A 82 -9.31 -0.23 12.65
C ALA A 82 -9.71 0.00 11.18
N ASN A 83 -10.86 0.63 10.94
CA ASN A 83 -11.31 1.00 9.61
C ASN A 83 -10.38 2.03 8.95
N HIS A 84 -10.01 3.09 9.67
CA HIS A 84 -9.11 4.13 9.16
C HIS A 84 -7.75 3.54 8.77
N GLN A 85 -7.14 2.73 9.65
CA GLN A 85 -5.89 2.05 9.35
C GLN A 85 -6.00 1.14 8.10
N LYS A 86 -7.11 0.41 7.93
CA LYS A 86 -7.36 -0.37 6.70
C LYS A 86 -7.49 0.48 5.45
N GLN A 87 -8.07 1.69 5.56
CA GLN A 87 -8.13 2.64 4.45
C GLN A 87 -6.74 3.10 4.07
N ASN A 88 -5.92 3.49 5.05
CA ASN A 88 -4.53 3.88 4.84
C ASN A 88 -3.74 2.73 4.20
N MET A 89 -3.87 1.49 4.69
CA MET A 89 -3.16 0.34 4.10
C MET A 89 -3.54 0.07 2.63
N ARG A 90 -4.82 0.21 2.26
CA ARG A 90 -5.24 0.10 0.84
C ARG A 90 -4.68 1.25 0.01
N ASP A 91 -4.66 2.45 0.58
CA ASP A 91 -4.10 3.62 -0.07
C ASP A 91 -2.57 3.48 -0.29
N HIS A 92 -1.86 2.91 0.69
CA HIS A 92 -0.42 2.62 0.56
C HIS A 92 -0.14 1.65 -0.58
N LEU A 93 -1.01 0.66 -0.83
CA LEU A 93 -0.88 -0.23 -1.99
C LEU A 93 -1.07 0.51 -3.32
N LEU A 94 -1.95 1.51 -3.38
CA LEU A 94 -2.09 2.37 -4.56
C LEU A 94 -0.82 3.19 -4.78
N ALA A 95 -0.26 3.79 -3.73
CA ALA A 95 0.99 4.53 -3.82
C ALA A 95 2.14 3.64 -4.31
N VAL A 96 2.23 2.39 -3.84
CA VAL A 96 3.21 1.41 -4.34
C VAL A 96 3.03 1.17 -5.85
N GLN A 97 1.81 0.97 -6.31
CA GLN A 97 1.53 0.77 -7.74
C GLN A 97 1.91 2.01 -8.58
N GLU A 98 1.61 3.20 -8.10
CA GLU A 98 1.99 4.48 -8.73
C GLU A 98 3.52 4.63 -8.79
N ILE A 99 4.23 4.37 -7.69
CA ILE A 99 5.70 4.40 -7.64
C ILE A 99 6.30 3.44 -8.67
N VAL A 100 5.82 2.21 -8.76
CA VAL A 100 6.32 1.23 -9.74
C VAL A 100 6.08 1.72 -11.17
N THR A 101 4.88 2.20 -11.46
CA THR A 101 4.50 2.68 -12.80
C THR A 101 5.33 3.89 -13.21
N ALA A 102 5.46 4.87 -12.31
CA ALA A 102 6.23 6.09 -12.53
C ALA A 102 7.74 5.82 -12.64
N THR A 103 8.26 4.88 -11.85
CA THR A 103 9.66 4.45 -11.96
C THR A 103 9.94 3.80 -13.31
N ALA A 104 9.02 2.98 -13.81
CA ALA A 104 9.14 2.31 -15.10
C ALA A 104 9.08 3.28 -16.29
N SER A 105 8.34 4.39 -16.17
CA SER A 105 8.29 5.45 -17.18
C SER A 105 9.38 6.52 -17.02
N GLY A 106 10.17 6.48 -15.94
CA GLY A 106 11.17 7.50 -15.63
C GLY A 106 10.59 8.83 -15.14
N ASP A 107 9.32 8.82 -14.70
CA ASP A 107 8.64 9.99 -14.13
C ASP A 107 8.92 10.11 -12.63
N PHE A 108 10.09 10.65 -12.28
CA PHE A 108 10.48 10.81 -10.89
C PHE A 108 9.65 11.84 -10.11
N GLY A 109 9.01 12.79 -10.81
CA GLY A 109 8.08 13.72 -10.17
C GLY A 109 6.83 12.99 -9.66
N ALA A 110 6.28 12.09 -10.48
CA ALA A 110 5.17 11.24 -10.05
C ALA A 110 5.58 10.24 -8.95
N VAL A 111 6.83 9.75 -8.93
CA VAL A 111 7.36 8.96 -7.80
C VAL A 111 7.33 9.80 -6.52
N GLU A 112 7.84 11.03 -6.53
CA GLU A 112 7.83 11.90 -5.35
C GLU A 112 6.40 12.16 -4.85
N SER A 113 5.46 12.51 -5.73
CA SER A 113 4.06 12.74 -5.35
C SER A 113 3.37 11.50 -4.76
N ALA A 114 3.67 10.30 -5.27
CA ALA A 114 3.13 9.07 -4.72
C ALA A 114 3.72 8.75 -3.33
N VAL A 115 5.01 9.03 -3.12
CA VAL A 115 5.70 8.81 -1.83
C VAL A 115 5.18 9.76 -0.75
N GLU A 116 4.82 11.00 -1.06
CA GLU A 116 4.27 11.96 -0.09
C GLU A 116 3.07 11.41 0.70
N ARG A 117 2.30 10.48 0.10
CA ARG A 117 1.12 9.86 0.73
C ARG A 117 1.48 8.78 1.77
N ILE A 118 2.70 8.27 1.72
CA ILE A 118 3.16 7.15 2.55
C ILE A 118 4.43 7.48 3.36
N GLY A 119 5.07 8.62 3.10
CA GLY A 119 6.22 9.12 3.84
C GLY A 119 5.87 9.56 5.26
N TYR A 120 6.90 9.96 6.01
CA TYR A 120 6.72 10.42 7.38
C TYR A 120 6.14 11.83 7.48
N SER A 121 5.21 12.03 8.42
CA SER A 121 4.81 13.34 8.92
C SER A 121 4.61 13.28 10.44
N GLU A 122 4.67 14.43 11.12
CA GLU A 122 4.43 14.50 12.57
C GLU A 122 3.02 14.02 12.93
N GLU A 123 2.01 14.46 12.18
CA GLU A 123 0.61 14.02 12.34
C GLU A 123 0.47 12.50 12.22
N MET A 124 1.12 11.91 11.20
CA MET A 124 1.13 10.46 11.04
C MET A 124 1.84 9.79 12.23
N GLY A 125 2.94 10.36 12.73
CA GLY A 125 3.66 9.83 13.88
C GLY A 125 2.80 9.80 15.15
N GLU A 126 2.06 10.87 15.43
CA GLU A 126 1.08 10.91 16.52
C GLU A 126 -0.02 9.87 16.34
N MET A 127 -0.55 9.72 15.12
CA MET A 127 -1.55 8.72 14.80
C MET A 127 -1.02 7.29 15.02
N CYS A 128 0.19 6.97 14.56
CA CYS A 128 0.84 5.67 14.77
C CYS A 128 1.03 5.37 16.26
N ASN A 129 1.51 6.36 17.02
CA ASN A 129 1.67 6.22 18.47
C ASN A 129 0.34 6.00 19.18
N HIS A 130 -0.71 6.74 18.81
CA HIS A 130 -2.04 6.56 19.37
C HIS A 130 -2.61 5.18 19.05
N MET A 131 -2.53 4.72 17.79
CA MET A 131 -3.00 3.40 17.38
C MET A 131 -2.21 2.26 18.02
N GLY A 132 -0.90 2.44 18.23
CA GLY A 132 -0.03 1.44 18.83
C GLY A 132 -0.02 1.41 20.35
N ALA A 133 -0.70 2.34 21.02
CA ALA A 133 -0.65 2.48 22.48
C ALA A 133 -1.02 1.19 23.25
N GLY A 134 -1.81 0.28 22.66
CA GLY A 134 -2.17 -0.99 23.28
C GLY A 134 -1.34 -2.21 22.86
N ALA A 135 -0.29 -2.03 22.05
CA ALA A 135 0.50 -3.10 21.47
C ALA A 135 2.00 -2.74 21.41
N PRO A 136 2.83 -3.27 22.33
CA PRO A 136 4.27 -3.03 22.34
C PRO A 136 4.92 -3.33 20.98
N GLY A 137 5.82 -2.43 20.54
CA GLY A 137 6.54 -2.55 19.27
C GLY A 137 5.73 -2.19 18.02
N PHE A 138 4.41 -2.02 18.11
CA PHE A 138 3.59 -1.68 16.94
C PHE A 138 3.93 -0.30 16.37
N SER A 139 4.00 0.73 17.22
CA SER A 139 4.29 2.10 16.78
C SER A 139 5.65 2.21 16.11
N GLU A 140 6.68 1.58 16.68
CA GLU A 140 8.02 1.53 16.09
C GLU A 140 8.01 0.88 14.70
N GLN A 141 7.37 -0.29 14.58
CA GLN A 141 7.27 -0.99 13.30
C GLN A 141 6.48 -0.17 12.25
N ALA A 142 5.42 0.52 12.66
CA ALA A 142 4.62 1.38 11.80
C ALA A 142 5.43 2.60 11.34
N LEU A 143 6.12 3.28 12.26
CA LEU A 143 6.97 4.42 11.95
C LEU A 143 8.14 4.05 11.03
N GLN A 144 8.71 2.86 11.20
CA GLN A 144 9.76 2.33 10.33
C GLN A 144 9.28 2.23 8.87
N PHE A 145 8.03 1.86 8.62
CA PHE A 145 7.47 1.85 7.26
C PHE A 145 7.54 3.26 6.63
N HIS A 146 7.02 4.26 7.33
CA HIS A 146 6.97 5.63 6.83
C HIS A 146 8.36 6.25 6.61
N HIS A 147 9.29 6.05 7.56
CA HIS A 147 10.67 6.51 7.39
C HIS A 147 11.41 5.79 6.25
N THR A 148 11.12 4.50 6.03
CA THR A 148 11.72 3.78 4.90
C THR A 148 11.17 4.31 3.57
N ALA A 149 9.89 4.68 3.53
CA ALA A 149 9.26 5.28 2.35
C ALA A 149 9.90 6.64 1.98
N ASP A 150 10.34 7.45 2.96
CA ASP A 150 11.05 8.72 2.68
C ASP A 150 12.32 8.50 1.84
N THR A 151 12.97 7.34 1.98
CA THR A 151 14.17 7.00 1.19
C THR A 151 13.87 6.79 -0.30
N ILE A 152 12.62 6.51 -0.66
CA ILE A 152 12.16 6.42 -2.07
C ILE A 152 12.18 7.82 -2.69
N ALA A 153 11.65 8.83 -2.00
CA ALA A 153 11.68 10.22 -2.47
C ALA A 153 13.12 10.72 -2.62
N ALA A 154 14.00 10.40 -1.66
CA ALA A 154 15.42 10.74 -1.76
C ALA A 154 16.08 10.14 -3.02
N ALA A 155 15.80 8.88 -3.35
CA ALA A 155 16.29 8.24 -4.58
C ALA A 155 15.67 8.83 -5.85
N ALA A 156 14.38 9.19 -5.80
CA ALA A 156 13.67 9.80 -6.93
C ALA A 156 14.24 11.18 -7.31
N ARG A 157 14.60 12.00 -6.32
CA ARG A 157 15.27 13.30 -6.54
C ARG A 157 16.61 13.16 -7.27
N LEU A 158 17.30 12.03 -7.06
CA LEU A 158 18.54 11.69 -7.76
C LEU A 158 18.30 11.04 -9.13
N ARG A 159 17.04 10.81 -9.51
CA ARG A 159 16.61 10.17 -10.75
C ARG A 159 17.23 8.77 -10.94
N ASP A 160 17.42 8.05 -9.84
CA ASP A 160 18.00 6.72 -9.82
C ASP A 160 16.91 5.66 -9.64
N SER A 161 16.43 5.10 -10.76
CA SER A 161 15.40 4.05 -10.76
C SER A 161 15.83 2.81 -9.97
N ALA A 162 17.12 2.44 -9.99
CA ALA A 162 17.60 1.27 -9.26
C ALA A 162 17.53 1.51 -7.75
N ALA A 163 17.97 2.69 -7.29
CA ALA A 163 17.87 3.08 -5.90
C ALA A 163 16.40 3.23 -5.43
N VAL A 164 15.51 3.75 -6.28
CA VAL A 164 14.06 3.81 -6.03
C VAL A 164 13.49 2.41 -5.79
N LEU A 165 13.78 1.45 -6.67
CA LEU A 165 13.29 0.07 -6.53
C LEU A 165 13.88 -0.63 -5.30
N GLN A 166 15.14 -0.36 -4.95
CA GLN A 166 15.74 -0.89 -3.71
C GLN A 166 15.07 -0.32 -2.46
N ALA A 167 14.80 0.98 -2.43
CA ALA A 167 14.08 1.65 -1.35
C ALA A 167 12.65 1.14 -1.22
N LEU A 168 11.96 0.94 -2.35
CA LEU A 168 10.65 0.32 -2.40
C LEU A 168 10.67 -1.11 -1.86
N GLY A 169 11.67 -1.92 -2.25
CA GLY A 169 11.85 -3.27 -1.72
C GLY A 169 12.02 -3.30 -0.20
N ARG A 170 12.80 -2.39 0.37
CA ARG A 170 12.92 -2.22 1.83
C ARG A 170 11.61 -1.81 2.48
N THR A 171 10.85 -0.93 1.82
CA THR A 171 9.52 -0.50 2.31
C THR A 171 8.53 -1.66 2.31
N LEU A 172 8.48 -2.47 1.25
CA LEU A 172 7.62 -3.66 1.20
C LEU A 172 8.01 -4.72 2.25
N ALA A 173 9.28 -4.80 2.63
CA ALA A 173 9.73 -5.68 3.70
C ALA A 173 9.16 -5.28 5.08
N THR A 174 8.90 -3.99 5.33
CA THR A 174 8.24 -3.56 6.57
C THR A 174 6.74 -3.91 6.56
N CYS A 175 6.08 -3.85 5.39
CA CYS A 175 4.71 -4.34 5.23
C CYS A 175 4.60 -5.82 5.62
N THR A 176 5.46 -6.68 5.08
CA THR A 176 5.43 -8.11 5.36
C THR A 176 5.82 -8.43 6.80
N ALA A 177 6.81 -7.74 7.36
CA ALA A 177 7.20 -7.88 8.76
C ALA A 177 6.05 -7.51 9.72
N CYS A 178 5.39 -6.38 9.47
CA CYS A 178 4.22 -5.96 10.25
C CYS A 178 3.08 -6.97 10.13
N HIS A 179 2.75 -7.43 8.92
CA HIS A 179 1.67 -8.40 8.69
C HIS A 179 1.96 -9.81 9.24
N ALA A 180 3.24 -10.18 9.36
CA ALA A 180 3.68 -11.41 10.00
C ALA A 180 3.65 -11.33 11.53
N THR A 181 3.78 -10.13 12.09
CA THR A 181 3.88 -9.93 13.55
C THR A 181 2.54 -9.55 14.17
N PHE A 182 1.78 -8.68 13.52
CA PHE A 182 0.62 -8.02 14.09
C PHE A 182 -0.67 -8.34 13.34
N ARG A 183 -1.78 -8.28 14.07
CA ARG A 183 -3.13 -8.31 13.52
C ARG A 183 -4.01 -7.28 14.21
N GLN A 184 -4.98 -6.71 13.49
CA GLN A 184 -6.00 -5.89 14.13
C GLN A 184 -6.90 -6.74 15.03
N SER A 185 -7.18 -6.24 16.23
CA SER A 185 -8.19 -6.77 17.14
C SER A 185 -9.18 -5.65 17.48
N VAL A 186 -10.39 -5.71 16.94
CA VAL A 186 -11.39 -4.68 17.20
C VAL A 186 -11.96 -4.85 18.60
N VAL A 187 -11.93 -3.79 19.42
CA VAL A 187 -12.35 -3.81 20.82
C VAL A 187 -13.27 -2.63 21.16
N ASP A 188 -13.99 -2.74 22.27
CA ASP A 188 -14.80 -1.65 22.82
C ASP A 188 -13.94 -0.56 23.51
N PRO A 189 -14.52 0.62 23.82
CA PRO A 189 -13.81 1.72 24.49
C PRO A 189 -13.20 1.39 25.86
N ALA A 190 -13.85 0.55 26.67
CA ALA A 190 -13.34 0.20 28.00
C ALA A 190 -12.11 -0.71 27.88
N THR A 191 -12.17 -1.69 26.99
CA THR A 191 -11.06 -2.58 26.66
C THR A 191 -9.89 -1.80 26.07
N TRP A 192 -10.12 -0.87 25.14
CA TRP A 192 -9.07 0.00 24.58
C TRP A 192 -8.36 0.80 25.67
N SER A 193 -9.12 1.50 26.52
CA SER A 193 -8.58 2.31 27.63
C SER A 193 -7.72 1.49 28.60
N SER A 194 -8.15 0.26 28.91
CA SER A 194 -7.38 -0.64 29.77
C SER A 194 -6.07 -1.11 29.14
N ARG A 195 -6.03 -1.29 27.82
CA ARG A 195 -4.86 -1.80 27.10
C ARG A 195 -3.86 -0.69 26.77
N SER A 196 -4.33 0.50 26.43
CA SER A 196 -3.49 1.64 26.09
C SER A 196 -2.78 2.26 27.30
N THR A 197 -3.42 2.23 28.47
CA THR A 197 -2.81 2.74 29.72
C THR A 197 -1.71 1.85 30.28
N LYS A 198 -1.79 0.53 30.06
CA LYS A 198 -0.78 -0.43 30.54
C LYS A 198 0.56 -0.39 29.80
N THR A 199 0.61 0.26 28.64
CA THR A 199 1.79 0.31 27.77
C THR A 199 2.38 1.72 27.70
N ALA A 200 1.79 2.72 28.37
CA ALA A 200 2.41 4.04 28.46
C ALA A 200 3.80 3.88 29.12
N PRO A 201 4.87 4.44 28.55
CA PRO A 201 6.17 4.43 29.21
C PRO A 201 6.01 5.11 30.57
N GLU A 202 6.41 4.43 31.65
CA GLU A 202 6.52 5.05 32.97
C GLU A 202 7.44 6.25 32.83
N THR A 203 6.89 7.46 32.96
CA THR A 203 7.68 8.68 33.07
C THR A 203 8.64 8.49 34.25
N PRO A 204 9.97 8.63 34.09
CA PRO A 204 10.87 8.56 35.23
C PRO A 204 10.47 9.66 36.20
N VAL A 205 10.00 9.28 37.39
CA VAL A 205 9.83 10.21 38.49
C VAL A 205 11.24 10.65 38.88
N ALA A 206 11.60 11.88 38.52
CA ALA A 206 12.82 12.50 39.01
C ALA A 206 12.76 12.51 40.55
N GLN A 207 13.72 11.83 41.18
CA GLN A 207 14.00 11.93 42.61
C GLN A 207 14.82 13.18 42.88
#